data_AF-Q7NU33-F1
#
_entry.id   AF-Q7NU33-F1
#
_cell.length_a   1.000
_cell.length_b   1.000
_cell.length_c   1.000
_cell.angle_alpha   90.00
_cell.angle_beta   90.00
_cell.angle_gamma   90.00
#
_symmetry.space_group_name_H-M   'P 1'
#
loop_
_entity.id
_entity.type
_entity.pdbx_description
1 polymer ?
#
loop_
_entity_poly.entity_id
_entity_poly.type
_entity_poly.pdbx_seq_one_letter_code
_entity_poly.pdbx_strand_id
1 'polypeptide(L)' 'MIKRYVSVYNENTDELVGEFPVSSDQALTVLISLYGDQVNDPEFYAEYPIDGTVAAGLLRLENLAIEIAGKDCVYYLTCG' A
#
# COMPACT_ATOMS: atom_id res chain seq x y z
N MET A 1 -12.53 0.43 -12.07
CA MET A 1 -12.60 -0.53 -10.95
C MET A 1 -11.49 -0.13 -10.02
N ILE A 2 -11.82 0.28 -8.79
CA ILE A 2 -10.84 0.80 -7.84
C ILE A 2 -9.83 -0.29 -7.49
N LYS A 3 -8.53 0.03 -7.57
CA LYS A 3 -7.44 -0.88 -7.24
C LYS A 3 -6.90 -0.55 -5.85
N ARG A 4 -6.23 -1.54 -5.26
CA ARG A 4 -5.63 -1.44 -3.93
C ARG A 4 -4.23 -2.03 -4.02
N TYR A 5 -3.25 -1.27 -3.59
CA TYR A 5 -1.85 -1.61 -3.70
C TYR A 5 -1.06 -1.02 -2.53
N VAL A 6 0.11 -1.57 -2.26
CA VAL A 6 1.13 -0.86 -1.48
C VAL A 6 1.99 -0.09 -2.46
N SER A 7 2.00 1.23 -2.34
CA SER A 7 2.97 2.09 -3.01
C SER A 7 4.23 2.19 -2.16
N VAL A 8 5.38 1.97 -2.76
CA VAL A 8 6.69 2.03 -2.10
C VAL A 8 7.48 3.18 -2.68
N TYR A 9 7.92 4.10 -1.83
CA TYR A 9 8.75 5.24 -2.24
C TYR A 9 10.12 5.16 -1.58
N ASN A 10 11.11 5.76 -2.23
CA ASN A 10 12.40 6.02 -1.63
C ASN A 10 12.27 7.21 -0.67
N GLU A 11 12.62 7.03 0.60
CA GLU A 11 12.49 8.06 1.64
C GLU A 11 13.35 9.29 1.36
N ASN A 12 14.50 9.13 0.70
CA ASN A 12 15.44 10.21 0.44
C ASN A 12 15.10 11.01 -0.83
N THR A 13 14.52 10.35 -1.85
CA THR A 13 14.26 10.98 -3.16
C THR A 13 12.78 11.26 -3.42
N ASP A 14 11.88 10.70 -2.60
CA ASP A 14 10.42 10.73 -2.80
C ASP A 14 9.97 10.09 -4.13
N GLU A 15 10.85 9.29 -4.76
CA GLU A 15 10.54 8.63 -6.02
C GLU A 15 9.84 7.29 -5.78
N LEU A 16 8.81 7.01 -6.59
CA LEU A 16 8.08 5.74 -6.58
C LEU A 16 9.00 4.61 -7.04
N VAL A 17 9.24 3.66 -6.14
CA VAL A 17 10.01 2.43 -6.39
C VAL A 17 9.13 1.37 -7.05
N GLY A 18 7.88 1.26 -6.61
CA GLY A 18 6.93 0.32 -7.21
C GLY A 18 5.58 0.29 -6.49
N GLU A 19 4.60 -0.26 -7.21
CA GLU A 19 3.25 -0.51 -6.70
C GLU A 19 2.97 -2.00 -6.73
N PHE A 20 2.58 -2.53 -5.58
CA PHE A 20 2.37 -3.96 -5.42
C PHE A 20 0.91 -4.25 -5.07
N PRO A 21 0.19 -5.03 -5.88
CA PRO A 21 -1.20 -5.34 -5.60
C PRO A 21 -1.31 -6.12 -4.29
N VAL A 22 -2.30 -5.76 -3.48
CA VAL A 22 -2.62 -6.44 -2.21
C VAL A 22 -3.89 -7.25 -2.34
N SER A 23 -4.04 -8.25 -1.45
CA SER A 23 -5.31 -8.94 -1.31
C SER A 23 -6.41 -7.93 -0.98
N SER A 24 -7.46 -7.91 -1.79
CA SER A 24 -8.56 -6.96 -1.70
C SER A 24 -9.15 -6.88 -0.30
N ASP A 25 -9.28 -8.01 0.39
CA ASP A 25 -10.12 -8.11 1.59
C ASP A 25 -9.45 -7.50 2.85
N GLN A 26 -8.13 -7.71 3.01
CA GLN A 26 -7.38 -7.12 4.13
C GLN A 26 -7.18 -5.61 3.93
N ALA A 27 -6.80 -5.20 2.72
CA ALA A 27 -6.64 -3.81 2.37
C ALA A 27 -7.96 -3.04 2.49
N LEU A 28 -9.06 -3.64 2.03
CA LEU A 28 -10.39 -3.06 2.11
C LEU A 28 -10.83 -2.84 3.56
N THR A 29 -10.53 -3.78 4.47
CA THR A 29 -10.89 -3.63 5.88
C THR A 29 -10.23 -2.40 6.52
N VAL A 30 -8.94 -2.19 6.25
CA VAL A 30 -8.20 -1.02 6.73
C VAL A 30 -8.74 0.27 6.09
N LEU A 31 -8.91 0.27 4.76
CA LEU A 31 -9.39 1.44 4.02
C LEU A 31 -10.83 1.83 4.40
N ILE A 32 -11.75 0.87 4.59
CA ILE A 32 -13.11 1.13 5.09
C ILE A 32 -13.04 1.76 6.50
N SER A 33 -12.14 1.27 7.36
CA SER A 33 -12.01 1.81 8.72
C SER A 33 -11.53 3.27 8.73
N LEU A 34 -10.76 3.68 7.72
CA LEU A 34 -10.22 5.03 7.60
C LEU A 34 -11.15 5.99 6.85
N TYR A 35 -11.76 5.52 5.75
CA TYR A 35 -12.45 6.36 4.77
C TYR A 35 -13.93 5.99 4.58
N GLY A 36 -14.43 4.97 5.26
CA GLY A 36 -15.82 4.53 5.20
C GLY A 36 -16.24 4.12 3.78
N ASP A 37 -17.45 4.53 3.40
CA ASP A 37 -18.04 4.16 2.10
C ASP A 37 -17.37 4.83 0.89
N GLN A 38 -16.51 5.84 1.10
CA GLN A 38 -15.80 6.54 0.02
C GLN A 38 -14.91 5.60 -0.80
N VAL A 39 -14.44 4.49 -0.21
CA VAL A 39 -13.61 3.48 -0.89
C VAL A 39 -14.34 2.74 -2.03
N ASN A 40 -15.65 2.97 -2.19
CA ASN A 40 -16.46 2.41 -3.27
C ASN A 40 -16.70 3.42 -4.41
N ASP A 41 -16.34 4.69 -4.21
CA ASP A 41 -16.42 5.71 -5.25
C ASP A 41 -15.33 5.43 -6.31
N PRO A 42 -15.69 5.26 -7.60
CA PRO A 42 -14.74 5.01 -8.67
C PRO A 42 -13.67 6.09 -8.86
N GLU A 43 -13.91 7.31 -8.39
CA GLU A 43 -12.99 8.45 -8.47
C GLU A 43 -12.17 8.64 -7.18
N PHE A 44 -12.39 7.81 -6.15
CA PHE A 44 -11.69 7.94 -4.88
C PHE A 44 -10.22 7.55 -4.99
N TYR A 45 -9.36 8.48 -4.57
CA TYR A 45 -7.94 8.26 -4.42
C TYR A 45 -7.50 8.62 -2.99
N ALA A 46 -6.78 7.71 -2.34
CA ALA A 46 -6.18 7.97 -1.04
C ALA A 46 -4.90 7.16 -0.85
N GLU A 47 -3.91 7.78 -0.22
CA GLU A 47 -2.69 7.13 0.24
C GLU A 47 -2.62 7.24 1.76
N TYR A 48 -2.53 6.09 2.43
CA TYR A 48 -2.42 6.03 3.88
C TYR A 48 -1.05 5.47 4.28
N PRO A 49 -0.23 6.22 5.03
CA PRO A 49 1.09 5.74 5.43
C PRO A 49 0.96 4.50 6.33
N ILE A 50 1.74 3.47 6.03
CA ILE A 50 1.81 2.23 6.80
C ILE A 50 3.26 1.93 7.16
N ASP A 51 3.48 1.26 8.29
CA ASP A 51 4.81 0.77 8.61
C ASP A 51 5.20 -0.44 7.73
N GLY A 52 6.50 -0.72 7.67
CA GLY A 52 7.02 -1.82 6.85
C GLY A 52 6.54 -3.21 7.30
N THR A 53 6.15 -3.38 8.57
CA THR A 53 5.62 -4.67 9.08
C THR A 53 4.21 -4.91 8.55
N VAL A 54 3.37 -3.88 8.56
CA VAL A 54 2.02 -3.89 7.98
C VAL A 54 2.11 -4.10 6.47
N ALA A 55 3.01 -3.38 5.78
CA ALA A 55 3.25 -3.57 4.35
C ALA A 55 3.65 -5.02 4.03
N ALA A 56 4.58 -5.60 4.78
CA ALA A 56 5.00 -6.99 4.62
C ALA A 56 3.87 -7.99 4.86
N GLY A 57 3.02 -7.74 5.85
CA GLY A 57 1.81 -8.52 6.12
C GLY A 57 0.83 -8.50 4.95
N LEU A 58 0.58 -7.32 4.37
CA LEU A 58 -0.33 -7.13 3.24
C LEU A 58 0.17 -7.75 1.94
N LEU A 59 1.49 -7.74 1.72
CA LEU A 59 2.13 -8.28 0.51
C LEU A 59 2.34 -9.80 0.53
N ARG A 60 1.99 -10.47 1.65
CA ARG A 60 2.19 -11.90 1.89
C ARG A 60 3.61 -12.34 1.51
N LEU A 61 4.57 -12.02 2.40
CA LEU A 61 5.98 -12.46 2.56
C LEU A 61 6.72 -13.26 1.46
N GLU A 62 6.06 -14.14 0.70
CA GLU A 62 6.59 -14.84 -0.48
C GLU A 62 7.02 -13.90 -1.62
N ASN A 63 6.51 -12.66 -1.66
CA ASN A 63 6.97 -11.62 -2.58
C ASN A 63 8.00 -10.64 -1.99
N LEU A 64 8.41 -10.83 -0.73
CA LEU A 64 9.48 -10.05 -0.09
C LEU A 64 10.87 -10.67 -0.31
N ALA A 65 11.05 -11.34 -1.44
CA ALA A 65 12.34 -11.35 -2.14
C ALA A 65 12.62 -9.97 -2.80
N ILE A 66 11.89 -8.91 -2.43
CA ILE A 66 12.42 -7.59 -2.64
C ILE A 66 13.62 -7.44 -1.72
N GLU A 67 14.78 -7.32 -2.34
CA GLU A 67 16.01 -6.77 -1.80
C GLU A 67 15.82 -5.30 -1.31
N ILE A 68 14.70 -4.98 -0.64
CA ILE A 68 14.47 -3.80 0.22
C ILE A 68 14.89 -4.15 1.67
N ALA A 69 15.67 -5.22 1.86
CA ALA A 69 16.48 -5.39 3.05
C ALA A 69 17.64 -4.38 3.01
N GLY A 70 17.36 -3.11 3.33
CA GLY A 70 18.40 -2.11 3.64
C GLY A 70 18.31 -0.75 2.95
N LYS A 71 17.18 -0.35 2.34
CA LYS A 71 17.03 1.01 1.80
C LYS A 71 15.93 1.78 2.52
N ASP A 72 16.20 3.05 2.81
CA ASP A 72 15.30 4.05 3.36
C ASP A 72 14.04 4.14 2.47
N CYS A 73 12.98 3.42 2.85
CA CYS A 73 11.75 3.31 2.08
C CYS A 73 10.55 3.62 2.97
N VAL A 74 9.58 4.33 2.40
CA VAL A 74 8.28 4.59 3.01
C VAL A 74 7.19 3.87 2.23
N TYR A 75 6.18 3.40 2.96
CA TYR A 75 5.13 2.54 2.43
C TYR A 75 3.77 3.21 2.61
N TYR A 76 2.94 3.17 1.57
CA TYR A 76 1.58 3.66 1.62
C TYR A 76 0.61 2.57 1.18
N LEU A 77 -0.48 2.40 1.93
CA LEU A 77 -1.65 1.69 1.44
C LEU A 77 -2.45 2.64 0.55
N THR A 78 -2.45 2.37 -0.75
CA THR A 78 -3.09 3.24 -1.74
C THR A 78 -4.36 2.59 -2.28
N CYS A 79 -5.41 3.41 -2.39
CA CYS A 79 -6.69 3.09 -3.01
C CYS A 79 -6.91 4.05 -4.18
N GLY A 80 -7.09 3.53 -5.41
CA GLY A 80 -7.24 4.35 -6.62
C GLY A 80 -7.20 3.55 -7.92
#